data_AF-A0A7V9UAF5-F1
#
_entry.id   AF-A0A7V9UAF5-F1
#
_cell.length_a   1.000
_cell.length_b   1.000
_cell.length_c   1.000
_cell.angle_alpha   90.00
_cell.angle_beta   90.00
_cell.angle_gamma   90.00
#
_symmetry.space_group_name_H-M   'P 1'
#
loop_
_entity.id
_entity.type
_entity.pdbx_description
1 polymer ?
#
loop_
_entity_poly.entity_id
_entity_poly.type
_entity_poly.pdbx_seq_one_letter_code
_entity_poly.pdbx_strand_id
1 'polypeptide(L)'
;ALESSVGLAAGLALAAALPELPYACGLATASMLTRDVTRGPLVPVDGHLAVRAVEPDAELVESARADPATEQRWLERLERCQRVLAARGR
;
A
#
# COMPACT_ATOMS: atom_id res chain seq x y z
N ALA A 1 0.39 1.64 7.98
CA ALA A 1 0.89 0.29 8.34
C ALA A 1 2.21 0.09 7.59
N LEU A 2 2.89 -1.06 7.72
CA LEU A 2 4.08 -1.35 6.92
C LEU A 2 3.65 -1.87 5.54
N GLU A 3 3.56 -0.98 4.55
CA GLU A 3 2.93 -1.24 3.26
C GLU A 3 3.91 -0.98 2.10
N SER A 4 3.67 -1.63 0.95
CA SER A 4 4.29 -1.24 -0.33
C SER A 4 3.81 0.14 -0.78
N SER A 5 4.41 0.71 -1.82
CA SER A 5 3.99 2.02 -2.33
C SER A 5 2.54 2.07 -2.77
N VAL A 6 1.95 0.93 -3.16
CA VAL A 6 0.52 0.83 -3.52
C VAL A 6 -0.37 1.16 -2.31
N GLY A 7 -0.09 0.57 -1.14
CA GLY A 7 -0.85 0.85 0.08
C GLY A 7 -0.56 2.24 0.64
N LEU A 8 0.71 2.65 0.62
CA LEU A 8 1.11 4.00 1.08
C LEU A 8 0.45 5.12 0.28
N ALA A 9 0.18 4.91 -1.02
CA ALA A 9 -0.54 5.89 -1.84
C ALA A 9 -1.92 6.24 -1.26
N ALA A 10 -2.63 5.28 -0.65
CA ALA A 10 -3.92 5.55 -0.01
C ALA A 10 -3.76 6.45 1.23
N GLY A 11 -2.76 6.16 2.08
CA GLY A 11 -2.44 7.01 3.23
C GLY A 11 -1.97 8.41 2.83
N LEU A 12 -1.18 8.50 1.75
CA LEU A 12 -0.71 9.77 1.18
C LEU A 12 -1.86 10.58 0.59
N ALA A 13 -2.80 9.94 -0.11
CA ALA A 13 -4.00 10.59 -0.62
C ALA A 13 -4.88 11.14 0.50
N LEU A 14 -5.04 10.38 1.60
CA LEU A 14 -5.74 10.86 2.79
C LEU A 14 -5.02 12.09 3.38
N ALA A 15 -3.71 12.03 3.58
CA ALA A 15 -2.94 13.15 4.10
C ALA A 15 -3.10 14.40 3.22
N ALA A 16 -3.03 14.23 1.89
CA ALA A 16 -3.19 15.32 0.92
C ALA A 16 -4.62 15.91 0.88
N ALA A 17 -5.62 15.18 1.35
CA ALA A 17 -7.02 15.63 1.39
C ALA A 17 -7.39 16.34 2.70
N LEU A 18 -6.55 16.27 3.74
CA LEU A 18 -6.82 16.95 5.01
C LEU A 18 -6.60 18.47 4.88
N PRO A 19 -7.41 19.30 5.57
CA PRO A 19 -7.26 20.77 5.53
C PRO A 19 -5.89 21.24 6.05
N GLU A 20 -5.35 20.55 7.05
CA GLU A 20 -4.05 20.84 7.65
C GLU A 20 -3.37 19.54 8.12
N LEU A 21 -2.03 19.58 8.16
CA LEU A 21 -1.17 18.50 8.66
C LEU A 21 -0.16 19.08 9.66
N PRO A 22 -0.58 19.38 10.90
CA PRO A 22 0.31 19.97 11.91
C PRO A 22 1.43 19.01 12.36
N TYR A 23 1.34 17.73 12.00
CA TYR A 23 2.31 16.69 12.34
C TYR A 23 2.70 15.86 11.11
N ALA A 24 3.90 15.28 11.15
CA ALA A 24 4.36 14.33 10.14
C ALA A 24 3.45 13.08 10.10
N CYS A 25 3.16 12.56 8.90
CA CYS A 25 2.09 11.58 8.70
C CYS A 25 2.48 10.12 8.96
N GLY A 26 3.73 9.82 9.33
CA GLY A 26 4.19 8.44 9.57
C GLY A 26 4.20 7.53 8.33
N LEU A 27 4.27 8.09 7.11
CA LEU A 27 4.19 7.36 5.84
C LEU A 27 5.55 6.91 5.27
N ALA A 28 6.65 7.14 6.00
CA ALA A 28 8.01 6.81 5.58
C ALA A 28 8.38 5.31 5.78
N THR A 29 7.41 4.40 5.68
CA THR A 29 7.63 2.98 6.03
C THR A 29 8.08 2.11 4.86
N ALA A 30 8.00 2.60 3.61
CA ALA A 30 8.47 1.84 2.44
C ALA A 30 9.95 1.44 2.56
N SER A 31 10.77 2.30 3.17
CA SER A 31 12.20 2.07 3.38
C SER A 31 12.52 0.89 4.31
N MET A 32 11.54 0.39 5.06
CA MET A 32 11.69 -0.78 5.93
C MET A 32 11.46 -2.11 5.20
N LEU A 33 10.94 -2.08 3.96
CA LEU A 33 10.79 -3.27 3.13
C LEU A 33 12.08 -3.52 2.34
N THR A 34 12.41 -4.80 2.12
CA THR A 34 13.58 -5.18 1.31
C THR A 34 13.40 -4.86 -0.18
N ARG A 35 12.14 -4.77 -0.64
CA ARG A 35 11.78 -4.42 -2.02
C ARG A 35 10.39 -3.79 -2.07
N ASP A 36 10.15 -3.00 -3.10
CA ASP A 36 8.83 -2.50 -3.48
C ASP A 36 8.39 -3.13 -4.80
N VAL A 37 7.10 -3.02 -5.14
CA VAL A 37 6.49 -3.57 -6.37
C VAL A 37 6.27 -2.51 -7.44
N THR A 38 6.97 -1.37 -7.35
CA THR A 38 6.81 -0.23 -8.26
C THR A 38 8.18 0.25 -8.75
N ARG A 39 8.26 0.77 -9.99
CA ARG A 39 9.52 1.35 -10.51
C ARG A 39 9.87 2.68 -9.86
N GLY A 40 8.87 3.38 -9.34
CA GLY A 40 9.03 4.61 -8.57
C GLY A 40 8.47 4.39 -7.17
N PRO A 41 9.27 3.94 -6.19
CA PRO A 41 8.80 3.75 -4.83
C PRO A 41 8.50 5.11 -4.16
N LEU A 42 7.53 5.13 -3.25
CA LEU A 42 7.22 6.28 -2.39
C LEU A 42 8.21 6.33 -1.23
N VAL A 43 9.41 6.82 -1.51
CA VAL A 43 10.46 7.09 -0.51
C VAL A 43 10.53 8.60 -0.26
N PRO A 44 10.61 9.06 1.00
CA PRO A 44 10.72 10.47 1.30
C PRO A 44 12.01 11.08 0.72
N VAL A 45 11.88 12.27 0.16
CA VAL A 45 13.01 13.14 -0.22
C VAL A 45 12.87 14.41 0.61
N ASP A 46 13.92 14.78 1.34
CA ASP A 46 13.94 15.92 2.27
C ASP A 46 12.76 15.94 3.26
N GLY A 47 12.32 14.77 3.71
CA GLY A 47 11.20 14.63 4.65
C GLY A 47 9.81 14.72 4.01
N HIS A 48 9.71 14.83 2.69
CA HIS A 48 8.46 14.97 1.95
C HIS A 48 8.21 13.80 0.99
N LEU A 49 6.93 13.49 0.75
CA LEU A 49 6.49 12.51 -0.25
C LEU A 49 5.70 13.23 -1.35
N ALA A 50 6.00 12.92 -2.61
CA ALA A 50 5.26 13.45 -3.74
C ALA A 50 3.90 12.76 -3.86
N VAL A 51 2.82 13.54 -3.84
CA VAL A 51 1.46 13.05 -4.11
C VAL A 51 1.33 12.73 -5.59
N ARG A 52 1.18 11.45 -5.92
CA ARG A 52 1.03 10.98 -7.30
C ARG A 52 0.29 9.64 -7.34
N ALA A 53 -0.21 9.30 -8.52
CA ALA A 53 -0.66 7.94 -8.78
C ALA A 53 0.52 6.95 -8.64
N VAL A 54 0.20 5.77 -8.14
CA VAL A 54 1.13 4.66 -8.00
C VAL A 54 0.58 3.49 -8.80
N GLU A 55 1.36 3.03 -9.76
CA GLU A 55 1.05 1.84 -10.54
C GLU A 55 2.06 0.74 -10.20
N PRO A 56 1.60 -0.47 -9.85
CA PRO A 56 2.48 -1.61 -9.67
C PRO A 56 3.07 -2.04 -11.01
N ASP A 57 4.34 -2.42 -10.99
CA ASP A 57 5.03 -2.98 -12.15
C ASP A 57 4.86 -4.51 -12.17
N ALA A 58 4.44 -5.06 -13.32
CA ALA A 58 4.13 -6.48 -13.44
C ALA A 58 5.35 -7.39 -13.16
N GLU A 59 6.54 -7.01 -13.60
CA GLU A 59 7.77 -7.78 -13.38
C GLU A 59 8.14 -7.78 -11.90
N LEU A 60 8.04 -6.62 -11.24
CA LEU A 60 8.33 -6.49 -9.81
C LEU A 60 7.30 -7.23 -8.94
N VAL A 61 6.02 -7.19 -9.31
CA VAL A 61 4.97 -7.97 -8.65
C VAL A 61 5.27 -9.47 -8.76
N GLU A 62 5.60 -9.95 -9.95
CA GLU A 62 5.90 -11.37 -10.16
C GLU A 62 7.17 -11.79 -9.39
N SER A 63 8.20 -10.94 -9.37
CA SER A 63 9.40 -11.17 -8.55
C SER A 63 9.10 -11.25 -7.05
N ALA A 64 7.98 -10.66 -6.62
CA ALA A 64 7.53 -10.65 -5.24
C ALA A 64 6.49 -11.73 -4.92
N ARG A 65 6.15 -12.60 -5.88
CA ARG A 65 5.14 -13.64 -5.73
C ARG A 65 5.43 -14.56 -4.54
N ALA A 66 4.40 -14.83 -3.77
CA ALA A 66 4.44 -15.76 -2.65
C ALA A 66 4.32 -17.21 -3.13
N ASP A 67 4.63 -18.16 -2.25
CA ASP A 67 4.35 -19.57 -2.53
C ASP A 67 2.83 -19.82 -2.70
N PRO A 68 2.42 -20.89 -3.42
CA PRO A 68 1.01 -21.16 -3.71
C PRO A 68 0.13 -21.29 -2.46
N ALA A 69 0.65 -21.85 -1.36
CA ALA A 69 -0.13 -22.00 -0.13
C ALA A 69 -0.37 -20.64 0.55
N THR A 70 0.61 -19.74 0.50
CA THR A 70 0.45 -18.36 0.98
C THR A 70 -0.51 -17.55 0.11
N GLU A 71 -0.40 -17.66 -1.21
CA GLU A 71 -1.33 -17.00 -2.14
C GLU A 71 -2.78 -17.44 -1.88
N GLN A 72 -3.02 -18.76 -1.82
CA GLN A 72 -4.33 -19.32 -1.56
C GLN A 72 -4.92 -18.83 -0.23
N ARG A 73 -4.11 -18.83 0.83
CA ARG A 73 -4.53 -18.31 2.16
C ARG A 73 -4.97 -16.84 2.10
N TRP A 74 -4.28 -16.02 1.31
CA TRP A 74 -4.64 -14.60 1.15
C TRP A 74 -5.92 -14.41 0.34
N LEU A 75 -6.12 -15.17 -0.74
CA LEU A 75 -7.34 -15.14 -1.54
C LEU A 75 -8.57 -15.55 -0.71
N GLU A 76 -8.48 -16.65 0.04
CA GLU A 76 -9.56 -17.09 0.95
C GLU A 76 -9.90 -16.05 2.01
N ARG A 77 -8.87 -15.38 2.54
CA ARG A 77 -9.06 -14.29 3.50
C ARG A 77 -9.76 -13.08 2.86
N LEU A 78 -9.37 -12.72 1.63
CA LEU A 78 -9.99 -11.62 0.88
C LEU A 78 -11.47 -11.90 0.65
N GLU A 79 -11.83 -13.09 0.18
CA GLU A 79 -13.22 -13.52 -0.01
C GLU A 79 -14.03 -13.46 1.30
N ARG A 80 -13.44 -13.89 2.42
CA ARG A 80 -14.09 -13.77 3.73
C ARG A 80 -14.32 -12.31 4.12
N CYS A 81 -13.34 -11.44 3.91
CA CYS A 81 -13.48 -9.99 4.18
C CYS A 81 -14.56 -9.36 3.30
N GLN A 82 -14.61 -9.71 2.01
CA GLN A 82 -15.65 -9.24 1.09
C GLN A 82 -17.05 -9.67 1.53
N ARG A 83 -17.24 -10.93 1.97
CA ARG A 83 -18.52 -11.39 2.52
C ARG A 83 -18.94 -10.60 3.76
N VAL A 84 -18.01 -10.30 4.66
CA VAL A 84 -18.29 -9.48 5.86
C VAL A 84 -18.70 -8.05 5.45
N LEU A 85 -17.97 -7.43 4.52
CA LEU A 85 -18.29 -6.08 4.03
C LEU A 85 -19.66 -6.03 3.33
N ALA A 86 -19.95 -7.01 2.46
CA ALA A 86 -21.24 -7.12 1.79
C ALA A 86 -22.41 -7.32 2.78
N ALA A 87 -22.19 -8.08 3.86
CA ALA A 87 -23.19 -8.28 4.90
C ALA A 87 -23.42 -7.03 5.77
N ARG A 88 -22.41 -6.15 5.90
CA ARG A 88 -22.43 -4.88 6.64
C ARG A 88 -22.94 -3.70 5.81
N GLY A 89 -22.94 -3.79 4.49
CA GLY A 89 -23.51 -2.79 3.58
C GLY A 89 -25.04 -2.75 3.57
N ARG A 90 -25.67 -3.04 4.72
CA ARG A 90 -27.09 -2.86 5.03
C ARG A 90 -27.22 -1.83 6.13
#